data_AF-A0A2I0T163-F1
#
_entry.id   AF-A0A2I0T163-F1
#
_cell.length_a   1.000
_cell.length_b   1.000
_cell.length_c   1.000
_cell.angle_alpha   90.00
_cell.angle_beta   90.00
_cell.angle_gamma   90.00
#
_symmetry.space_group_name_H-M   'P 1'
#
loop_
_entity.id
_entity.type
_entity.pdbx_description
1 polymer ?
#
loop_
_entity_poly.entity_id
_entity_poly.type
_entity_poly.pdbx_seq_one_letter_code
_entity_poly.pdbx_strand_id
1 'polypeptide(L)'
;MDMLFPGCVHLRKVKFQAKLEHEYIHNFKVLQAAFKKMGVDKIIAVERLVKGKFQDNFEFIQWFKKFFDANYDGKEYNPLLARQGQDVAPPPNPGDHIFNKPKKPIGTAGNVGVPRGVKRGLRPPGASPSQPGADGSVSLLQLMDLKLTVDGLEKERDFYFSKLRDIELICQEHENENSPIITGIISVLYATEEGFAPPEDDELEEQQPEEQDEY
;
A
#
# COMPACT_ATOMS: atom_id res chain seq x y z
N MET A 1 22.07 -7.46 10.90
CA MET A 1 23.25 -8.28 11.27
C MET A 1 24.35 -7.44 11.89
N ASP A 2 24.94 -6.46 11.20
CA ASP A 2 26.00 -5.61 11.81
C ASP A 2 25.52 -4.90 13.09
N MET A 3 24.30 -4.35 13.05
CA MET A 3 23.61 -3.81 14.22
C MET A 3 23.45 -4.81 15.37
N LEU A 4 23.21 -6.10 15.11
CA LEU A 4 23.02 -7.09 16.17
C LEU A 4 24.36 -7.55 16.74
N PHE A 5 25.29 -7.89 15.84
CA PHE A 5 26.61 -8.44 16.17
C PHE A 5 27.69 -7.64 15.42
N PRO A 6 28.22 -6.56 16.04
CA PRO A 6 29.24 -5.72 15.41
C PRO A 6 30.43 -6.54 14.90
N GLY A 7 30.87 -6.28 13.66
CA GLY A 7 32.00 -6.97 13.05
C GLY A 7 31.70 -8.41 12.57
N CYS A 8 30.44 -8.87 12.63
CA CYS A 8 30.05 -10.12 11.97
C CYS A 8 29.88 -9.96 10.45
N VAL A 9 29.53 -8.76 9.98
CA VAL A 9 29.35 -8.43 8.56
C VAL A 9 30.49 -7.55 8.08
N HIS A 10 31.06 -7.87 6.91
CA HIS A 10 32.00 -6.97 6.23
C HIS A 10 31.23 -5.92 5.42
N LEU A 11 30.74 -4.86 6.08
CA LEU A 11 29.91 -3.83 5.43
C LEU A 11 30.57 -3.19 4.19
N ARG A 12 31.90 -3.04 4.19
CA ARG A 12 32.66 -2.54 3.02
C ARG A 12 32.52 -3.40 1.77
N LYS A 13 32.17 -4.68 1.92
CA LYS A 13 31.93 -5.60 0.78
C LYS A 13 30.47 -5.57 0.32
N VAL A 14 29.56 -4.95 1.06
CA VAL A 14 28.13 -4.89 0.71
C VAL A 14 27.92 -3.82 -0.36
N LYS A 15 27.18 -4.16 -1.40
CA LYS A 15 26.78 -3.26 -2.48
C LYS A 15 25.43 -2.63 -2.13
N PHE A 16 25.42 -1.45 -1.53
CA PHE A 16 24.18 -0.74 -1.14
C PHE A 16 23.39 -0.18 -2.33
N GLN A 17 24.07 0.03 -3.46
CA GLN A 17 23.50 0.51 -4.72
C GLN A 17 23.32 -0.61 -5.76
N ALA A 18 23.16 -1.86 -5.29
CA ALA A 18 22.97 -3.03 -6.16
C ALA A 18 21.70 -2.87 -7.01
N LYS A 19 21.81 -3.16 -8.31
CA LYS A 19 20.69 -3.10 -9.28
C LYS A 19 20.52 -4.38 -10.06
N LEU A 20 21.56 -5.21 -10.12
CA LEU A 20 21.58 -6.45 -10.91
C LEU A 20 21.53 -7.68 -10.00
N GLU A 21 20.92 -8.77 -10.48
CA GLU A 21 20.72 -9.99 -9.70
C GLU A 21 22.02 -10.55 -9.10
N HIS A 22 23.11 -10.56 -9.89
CA HIS A 22 24.41 -11.05 -9.42
C HIS A 22 25.00 -10.20 -8.28
N GLU A 23 24.58 -8.95 -8.13
CA GLU A 23 24.97 -8.07 -7.02
C GLU A 23 24.19 -8.39 -5.75
N TYR A 24 22.90 -8.71 -5.88
CA TYR A 24 22.09 -9.23 -4.78
C TYR A 24 22.63 -10.56 -4.29
N ILE A 25 23.00 -11.48 -5.20
CA ILE A 25 23.63 -12.76 -4.86
C ILE A 25 24.92 -12.53 -4.06
N HIS A 26 25.77 -11.59 -4.50
CA HIS A 26 26.98 -11.21 -3.77
C HIS A 26 26.66 -10.72 -2.34
N ASN A 27 25.69 -9.83 -2.18
CA ASN A 27 25.26 -9.35 -0.86
C ASN A 27 24.74 -10.48 0.03
N PHE A 28 23.94 -11.41 -0.51
CA PHE A 28 23.47 -12.57 0.23
C PHE A 28 24.60 -13.51 0.65
N LYS A 29 25.66 -13.67 -0.15
CA LYS A 29 26.85 -14.42 0.27
C LYS A 29 27.57 -13.76 1.45
N VAL A 30 27.63 -12.43 1.49
CA VAL A 30 28.16 -11.68 2.65
C VAL A 30 27.29 -11.94 3.89
N LEU A 31 25.96 -12.00 3.72
CA LEU A 31 25.02 -12.31 4.81
C LEU A 31 25.17 -13.76 5.31
N GLN A 32 25.28 -14.74 4.41
CA GLN A 32 25.51 -16.15 4.76
C GLN A 32 26.80 -16.34 5.56
N ALA A 33 27.87 -15.63 5.18
CA ALA A 33 29.12 -15.67 5.94
C ALA A 33 28.95 -15.14 7.37
N ALA A 34 28.14 -14.10 7.57
CA ALA A 34 27.81 -13.59 8.90
C ALA A 34 26.97 -14.59 9.70
N PHE A 35 26.00 -15.26 9.08
CA PHE A 35 25.20 -16.30 9.73
C PHE A 35 26.06 -17.46 10.19
N LYS A 36 26.96 -17.95 9.33
CA LYS A 36 27.91 -19.02 9.67
C LYS A 36 28.83 -18.61 10.83
N LYS A 37 29.31 -17.36 10.84
CA LYS A 37 30.17 -16.83 11.92
C LYS A 37 29.44 -16.78 13.27
N MET A 38 28.14 -16.54 13.26
CA MET A 38 27.31 -16.44 14.47
C MET A 38 26.59 -17.75 14.83
N GLY A 39 26.83 -18.85 14.10
CA GLY A 39 26.16 -20.13 14.35
C GLY A 39 24.65 -20.10 14.09
N VAL A 40 24.19 -19.29 13.13
CA VAL A 40 22.78 -19.20 12.78
C VAL A 40 22.44 -20.26 11.73
N ASP A 41 21.70 -21.29 12.12
CA ASP A 41 21.36 -22.45 11.28
C ASP A 41 20.22 -22.21 10.27
N LYS A 42 19.69 -20.98 10.18
CA LYS A 42 18.68 -20.64 9.19
C LYS A 42 19.29 -20.63 7.79
N ILE A 43 18.79 -21.53 6.94
CA ILE A 43 19.13 -21.56 5.51
C ILE A 43 18.52 -20.34 4.80
N ILE A 44 19.36 -19.59 4.10
CA ILE A 44 18.94 -18.47 3.24
C ILE A 44 18.75 -19.00 1.82
N ALA A 45 17.50 -19.05 1.35
CA ALA A 45 17.15 -19.47 -0.01
C ALA A 45 17.48 -18.39 -1.06
N VAL A 46 18.78 -18.13 -1.26
CA VAL A 46 19.29 -17.01 -2.07
C VAL A 46 18.64 -16.94 -3.45
N GLU A 47 18.58 -18.06 -4.17
CA GLU A 47 18.02 -18.12 -5.53
C GLU A 47 16.57 -17.65 -5.60
N ARG A 48 15.77 -17.87 -4.55
CA ARG A 48 14.38 -17.43 -4.50
C ARG A 48 14.26 -15.97 -4.09
N LEU A 49 15.08 -15.56 -3.13
CA LEU A 49 15.09 -14.19 -2.61
C LEU A 49 15.54 -13.18 -3.66
N VAL A 50 16.60 -13.48 -4.42
CA VAL A 50 17.15 -12.56 -5.44
C VAL A 50 16.21 -12.34 -6.63
N LYS A 51 15.22 -13.22 -6.82
CA LYS A 51 14.16 -13.04 -7.83
C LYS A 51 13.09 -12.04 -7.39
N GLY A 52 13.16 -11.53 -6.16
CA GLY A 52 12.20 -10.54 -5.65
C GLY A 52 10.78 -11.10 -5.47
N LYS A 53 10.62 -12.42 -5.40
CA LYS A 53 9.31 -13.03 -5.15
C LYS A 53 8.81 -12.65 -3.76
N PHE A 54 7.57 -12.15 -3.68
CA PHE A 54 7.00 -11.67 -2.43
C PHE A 54 6.97 -12.74 -1.35
N GLN A 55 6.44 -13.93 -1.65
CA GLN A 55 6.26 -14.99 -0.66
C GLN A 55 7.58 -15.38 0.02
N ASP A 56 8.63 -15.66 -0.77
CA ASP A 56 9.94 -16.05 -0.23
C ASP A 56 10.59 -14.91 0.60
N ASN A 57 10.50 -13.67 0.11
CA ASN A 57 11.06 -12.50 0.80
C ASN A 57 10.29 -12.17 2.09
N PHE A 58 8.97 -12.29 2.07
CA PHE A 58 8.10 -12.06 3.22
C PHE A 58 8.32 -13.11 4.31
N GLU A 59 8.41 -14.38 3.96
CA GLU A 59 8.74 -15.44 4.90
C GLU A 59 10.11 -15.20 5.56
N PHE A 60 11.11 -14.82 4.75
CA PHE A 60 12.45 -14.53 5.26
C PHE A 60 12.46 -13.34 6.22
N ILE A 61 11.85 -12.21 5.86
CA ILE A 61 11.86 -11.01 6.71
C ILE A 61 11.03 -11.22 7.99
N GLN A 62 9.94 -11.98 7.92
CA GLN A 62 9.14 -12.33 9.09
C GLN A 62 9.97 -13.14 10.10
N TRP A 63 10.68 -14.17 9.62
CA TRP A 63 11.63 -14.90 10.47
C TRP A 63 12.75 -13.99 10.97
N PHE A 64 13.31 -13.13 10.10
CA PHE A 64 14.41 -12.24 10.46
C PHE A 64 14.01 -11.23 11.54
N LYS A 65 12.76 -10.75 11.57
CA LYS A 65 12.24 -9.90 12.64
C LYS A 65 12.22 -10.63 13.99
N LYS A 66 11.71 -11.87 14.03
CA LYS A 66 11.72 -12.68 15.26
C LYS A 66 13.15 -12.94 15.73
N PHE A 67 14.06 -13.24 14.80
CA PHE A 67 15.48 -13.37 15.08
C PHE A 67 16.09 -12.07 15.61
N PHE A 68 15.75 -10.93 15.03
CA PHE A 68 16.23 -9.62 15.47
C PHE A 68 15.78 -9.34 16.91
N ASP A 69 14.48 -9.48 17.20
CA ASP A 69 13.91 -9.20 18.52
C ASP A 69 14.52 -10.06 19.62
N ALA A 70 14.82 -11.33 19.31
CA ALA A 70 15.43 -12.26 20.26
C ALA A 70 16.92 -11.93 20.57
N ASN A 71 17.59 -11.17 19.70
CA ASN A 71 19.04 -10.92 19.80
C ASN A 71 19.38 -9.43 20.02
N TYR A 72 18.40 -8.54 19.94
CA TYR A 72 18.63 -7.11 20.09
C TYR A 72 18.76 -6.72 21.57
N ASP A 73 19.84 -6.04 21.89
CA ASP A 73 20.22 -5.61 23.24
C ASP A 73 19.84 -4.15 23.54
N GLY A 74 19.09 -3.49 22.65
CA GLY A 74 18.63 -2.12 22.83
C GLY A 74 19.66 -1.04 22.43
N LYS A 75 20.83 -1.41 21.91
CA LYS A 75 21.88 -0.44 21.60
C LYS A 75 21.52 0.49 20.45
N GLU A 76 21.89 1.76 20.60
CA GLU A 76 21.81 2.73 19.51
C GLU A 76 22.70 2.32 18.34
N TYR A 77 22.21 2.51 17.12
CA TYR A 77 22.96 2.20 15.91
C TYR A 77 22.66 3.24 14.84
N ASN A 78 23.71 3.87 14.32
CA ASN A 78 23.57 4.83 13.23
C ASN A 78 23.87 4.16 11.87
N PRO A 79 22.84 3.83 11.07
CA PRO A 79 23.03 3.13 9.80
C PRO A 79 23.74 3.98 8.75
N LEU A 80 23.62 5.31 8.79
CA LEU A 80 24.27 6.20 7.83
C LEU A 80 25.79 6.21 8.04
N LEU A 81 26.22 6.33 9.29
CA LEU A 81 27.65 6.26 9.62
C LEU A 81 28.23 4.88 9.30
N ALA A 82 27.50 3.80 9.60
CA ALA A 82 27.93 2.44 9.28
C ALA A 82 28.09 2.21 7.76
N ARG A 83 27.26 2.88 6.95
CA ARG A 83 27.37 2.90 5.48
C ARG A 83 28.38 3.93 4.95
N GLN A 84 29.10 4.64 5.80
CA GLN A 84 30.02 5.72 5.42
C GLN A 84 29.34 6.81 4.56
N GLY A 85 28.07 7.11 4.87
CA GLY A 85 27.28 8.09 4.12
C GLY A 85 26.75 7.60 2.77
N GLN A 86 26.93 6.31 2.42
CA GLN A 86 26.31 5.77 1.21
C GLN A 86 24.79 5.69 1.39
N ASP A 87 24.07 6.30 0.46
CA ASP A 87 22.64 6.08 0.29
C ASP A 87 22.37 4.62 -0.10
N VAL A 88 21.16 4.16 0.21
CA VAL A 88 20.66 2.87 -0.31
C VAL A 88 20.07 3.15 -1.69
N ALA A 89 20.18 2.20 -2.63
CA ALA A 89 19.48 2.35 -3.90
C ALA A 89 17.99 2.61 -3.60
N PRO A 90 17.37 3.63 -4.20
CA PRO A 90 15.93 3.76 -4.14
C PRO A 90 15.32 2.44 -4.66
N PRO A 91 14.22 1.95 -4.06
CA PRO A 91 13.52 0.81 -4.62
C PRO A 91 13.28 1.10 -6.12
N PRO A 92 13.43 0.11 -7.02
CA PRO A 92 13.14 0.33 -8.43
C PRO A 92 11.72 0.89 -8.52
N ASN A 93 11.62 2.18 -8.86
CA ASN A 93 10.36 2.89 -8.97
C ASN A 93 9.43 2.05 -9.86
N PRO A 94 8.22 1.67 -9.39
CA PRO A 94 7.10 1.54 -10.31
C PRO A 94 6.98 2.90 -10.99
N GLY A 95 6.93 2.93 -12.32
CA GLY A 95 7.22 4.11 -13.15
C GLY A 95 6.56 5.41 -12.68
N ASP A 96 7.23 6.52 -13.00
CA ASP A 96 6.81 7.89 -12.71
C ASP A 96 5.29 8.08 -12.76
N HIS A 97 4.72 8.51 -11.63
CA HIS A 97 3.35 8.97 -11.56
C HIS A 97 3.18 10.22 -12.43
N ILE A 98 2.90 10.02 -13.72
CA ILE A 98 2.35 11.06 -14.59
C ILE A 98 0.89 11.24 -14.17
N PHE A 99 0.67 11.98 -13.08
CA PHE A 99 -0.62 12.59 -12.85
C PHE A 99 -0.80 13.64 -13.95
N ASN A 100 -1.60 13.30 -14.96
CA ASN A 100 -2.13 14.24 -15.95
C ASN A 100 -2.96 15.31 -15.21
N LYS A 101 -2.32 16.38 -14.74
CA LYS A 101 -3.00 17.65 -14.46
C LYS A 101 -3.24 18.34 -15.81
N PRO A 102 -4.49 18.61 -16.21
CA PRO A 102 -4.76 19.42 -17.40
C PRO A 102 -4.24 20.85 -17.15
N LYS A 103 -3.15 21.22 -17.84
CA LYS A 103 -2.68 22.61 -17.89
C LYS A 103 -3.65 23.42 -18.76
N LYS A 104 -4.44 24.29 -18.14
CA LYS A 104 -5.10 25.41 -18.83
C LYS A 104 -4.03 26.38 -19.37
N PRO A 105 -4.07 26.77 -20.65
CA PRO A 105 -3.17 27.81 -21.17
C PRO A 105 -3.73 29.20 -20.81
N ILE A 106 -2.95 29.98 -20.09
CA ILE A 106 -3.14 31.44 -19.95
C ILE A 106 -2.27 32.10 -21.03
N GLY A 107 -2.92 32.91 -21.88
CA GLY A 107 -2.27 33.62 -22.97
C GLY A 107 -1.53 34.88 -22.53
N THR A 108 -0.61 35.34 -23.37
CA THR A 108 -0.28 36.76 -23.58
C THR A 108 0.49 36.91 -24.89
N ALA A 109 0.15 37.97 -25.61
CA ALA A 109 0.52 38.25 -27.01
C ALA A 109 1.93 38.83 -27.17
N GLY A 110 2.51 38.73 -28.38
CA GLY A 110 3.65 39.58 -28.77
C GLY A 110 4.52 39.10 -29.95
N ASN A 111 4.14 39.52 -31.16
CA ASN A 111 4.93 39.86 -32.35
C ASN A 111 5.83 38.87 -33.15
N VAL A 112 5.36 38.67 -34.40
CA VAL A 112 6.02 38.85 -35.72
C VAL A 112 7.44 38.34 -35.96
N GLY A 113 7.56 37.37 -36.88
CA GLY A 113 8.77 37.07 -37.65
C GLY A 113 8.63 35.86 -38.58
N VAL A 114 8.51 36.10 -39.89
CA VAL A 114 8.56 35.11 -41.01
C VAL A 114 9.79 35.56 -41.85
N PRO A 115 10.62 34.71 -42.53
CA PRO A 115 10.16 33.59 -43.38
C PRO A 115 11.06 32.35 -43.63
N ARG A 116 10.38 31.31 -44.17
CA ARG A 116 10.76 30.34 -45.25
C ARG A 116 11.83 29.25 -45.04
N GLY A 117 11.43 28.00 -45.35
CA GLY A 117 12.34 26.90 -45.74
C GLY A 117 11.71 25.49 -45.88
N VAL A 118 11.14 25.19 -47.06
CA VAL A 118 10.84 23.90 -47.78
C VAL A 118 11.50 22.60 -47.22
N LYS A 119 10.95 21.36 -47.14
CA LYS A 119 10.27 20.42 -48.09
C LYS A 119 9.68 19.21 -47.30
N ARG A 120 8.41 18.83 -47.53
CA ARG A 120 7.88 17.58 -48.17
C ARG A 120 8.44 16.21 -47.72
N GLY A 121 7.53 15.37 -47.21
CA GLY A 121 7.60 13.90 -47.21
C GLY A 121 6.30 13.28 -46.68
N LEU A 122 5.54 12.60 -47.55
CA LEU A 122 4.21 12.00 -47.32
C LEU A 122 4.32 10.46 -47.21
N ARG A 123 3.67 9.83 -46.20
CA ARG A 123 2.78 8.63 -46.33
C ARG A 123 2.29 8.08 -44.96
N PRO A 124 0.97 7.83 -44.78
CA PRO A 124 0.37 6.88 -43.83
C PRO A 124 -0.26 5.69 -44.60
N PRO A 125 -1.17 4.82 -44.09
CA PRO A 125 -1.63 4.52 -42.71
C PRO A 125 -1.60 3.00 -42.36
N GLY A 126 -1.84 2.64 -41.10
CA GLY A 126 -2.14 1.26 -40.68
C GLY A 126 -2.97 1.26 -39.40
N ALA A 127 -4.24 0.88 -39.52
CA ALA A 127 -5.26 0.91 -38.49
C ALA A 127 -5.19 -0.29 -37.52
N SER A 128 -5.67 -0.05 -36.29
CA SER A 128 -5.73 -0.91 -35.11
C SER A 128 -6.55 -2.21 -35.28
N PRO A 129 -6.47 -3.14 -34.30
CA PRO A 129 -7.57 -3.15 -33.33
C PRO A 129 -7.14 -3.32 -31.87
N SER A 130 -7.87 -2.59 -31.04
CA SER A 130 -8.13 -2.76 -29.61
C SER A 130 -8.48 -4.20 -29.19
N GLN A 131 -7.95 -4.63 -28.04
CA GLN A 131 -8.55 -5.61 -27.14
C GLN A 131 -7.91 -5.48 -25.73
N PRO A 132 -8.59 -5.97 -24.66
CA PRO A 132 -9.03 -5.13 -23.55
C PRO A 132 -8.35 -5.48 -22.21
N GLY A 133 -8.55 -4.57 -21.24
CA GLY A 133 -8.46 -4.75 -19.79
C GLY A 133 -7.64 -5.92 -19.22
N ALA A 134 -6.50 -5.60 -18.65
CA ALA A 134 -5.99 -6.27 -17.45
C ALA A 134 -5.98 -5.24 -16.33
N ASP A 135 -7.13 -5.20 -15.67
CA ASP A 135 -7.47 -4.44 -14.48
C ASP A 135 -6.58 -4.82 -13.28
N GLY A 136 -6.27 -3.84 -12.44
CA GLY A 136 -6.05 -4.07 -11.01
C GLY A 136 -4.79 -4.80 -10.52
N SER A 137 -3.58 -4.54 -11.02
CA SER A 137 -2.38 -4.89 -10.24
C SER A 137 -2.12 -3.81 -9.17
N VAL A 138 -2.99 -3.71 -8.18
CA VAL A 138 -2.73 -2.93 -6.96
C VAL A 138 -1.47 -3.51 -6.33
N SER A 139 -0.41 -2.71 -6.16
CA SER A 139 0.82 -3.21 -5.55
C SER A 139 0.49 -3.71 -4.14
N LEU A 140 1.00 -4.89 -3.76
CA LEU A 140 0.68 -5.50 -2.47
C LEU A 140 1.09 -4.63 -1.27
N LEU A 141 2.07 -3.73 -1.45
CA LEU A 141 2.39 -2.66 -0.49
C LEU A 141 1.22 -1.68 -0.32
N GLN A 142 0.63 -1.24 -1.43
CA GLN A 142 -0.58 -0.40 -1.42
C GLN A 142 -1.76 -1.16 -0.81
N LEU A 143 -1.84 -2.48 -0.99
CA LEU A 143 -2.90 -3.30 -0.40
C LEU A 143 -2.73 -3.46 1.12
N MET A 144 -1.50 -3.57 1.61
CA MET A 144 -1.19 -3.55 3.05
C MET A 144 -1.41 -2.17 3.68
N ASP A 145 -0.96 -1.10 3.02
CA ASP A 145 -1.18 0.28 3.47
C ASP A 145 -2.68 0.62 3.48
N LEU A 146 -3.41 0.18 2.44
CA LEU A 146 -4.85 0.31 2.36
C LEU A 146 -5.53 -0.48 3.47
N LYS A 147 -5.09 -1.72 3.75
CA LYS A 147 -5.62 -2.51 4.87
C LYS A 147 -5.41 -1.81 6.21
N LEU A 148 -4.22 -1.30 6.48
CA LEU A 148 -3.95 -0.54 7.72
C LEU A 148 -4.80 0.72 7.81
N THR A 149 -5.04 1.38 6.68
CA THR A 149 -5.92 2.56 6.61
C THR A 149 -7.38 2.17 6.88
N VAL A 150 -7.87 1.09 6.27
CA VAL A 150 -9.23 0.56 6.50
C VAL A 150 -9.39 0.16 7.96
N ASP A 151 -8.47 -0.62 8.53
CA ASP A 151 -8.51 -1.02 9.94
C ASP A 151 -8.51 0.20 10.90
N GLY A 152 -7.84 1.29 10.50
CA GLY A 152 -7.86 2.57 11.23
C GLY A 152 -9.22 3.28 11.12
N LEU A 153 -9.75 3.38 9.91
CA LEU A 153 -11.05 3.99 9.63
C LEU A 153 -12.21 3.21 10.27
N GLU A 154 -12.15 1.87 10.31
CA GLU A 154 -13.14 1.04 10.99
C GLU A 154 -13.17 1.30 12.50
N LYS A 155 -12.00 1.46 13.13
CA LYS A 155 -11.93 1.85 14.55
C LYS A 155 -12.49 3.24 14.80
N GLU A 156 -12.20 4.20 13.93
CA GLU A 156 -12.76 5.56 14.04
C GLU A 156 -14.28 5.54 13.85
N ARG A 157 -14.79 4.82 12.83
CA ARG A 157 -16.23 4.60 12.61
C ARG A 157 -16.88 4.01 13.86
N ASP A 158 -16.32 2.93 14.40
CA ASP A 158 -16.89 2.24 15.56
C ASP A 158 -16.85 3.11 16.81
N PHE A 159 -15.80 3.91 16.98
CA PHE A 159 -15.67 4.88 18.06
C PHE A 159 -16.76 5.96 18.00
N TYR A 160 -16.98 6.56 16.83
CA TYR A 160 -18.01 7.58 16.68
C TYR A 160 -19.42 6.99 16.76
N PHE A 161 -19.65 5.83 16.15
CA PHE A 161 -20.93 5.12 16.23
C PHE A 161 -21.29 4.77 17.68
N SER A 162 -20.33 4.22 18.46
CA SER A 162 -20.57 3.89 19.87
C SER A 162 -20.97 5.14 20.68
N LYS A 163 -20.31 6.28 20.45
CA LYS A 163 -20.68 7.54 21.12
C LYS A 163 -22.07 8.03 20.74
N LEU A 164 -22.43 7.96 19.46
CA LEU A 164 -23.76 8.36 19.00
C LEU A 164 -24.84 7.43 19.56
N ARG A 165 -24.55 6.12 19.67
CA ARG A 165 -25.44 5.14 20.29
C ARG A 165 -25.63 5.39 21.78
N ASP A 166 -24.56 5.72 22.51
CA ASP A 166 -24.65 6.10 23.92
C ASP A 166 -25.52 7.35 24.11
N ILE A 167 -25.36 8.36 23.25
CA ILE A 167 -26.18 9.58 23.26
C ILE A 167 -27.65 9.25 22.97
N GLU A 168 -27.92 8.40 21.97
CA GLU A 168 -29.26 7.97 21.60
C GLU A 168 -29.96 7.26 22.77
N LEU A 169 -29.26 6.36 23.48
CA LEU A 169 -29.78 5.70 24.67
C LEU A 169 -30.17 6.69 25.77
N ILE A 170 -29.30 7.68 26.04
CA ILE A 170 -29.58 8.73 27.03
C ILE A 170 -30.83 9.53 26.64
N CYS A 171 -30.98 9.87 25.36
CA CYS A 171 -32.15 10.59 24.85
C CYS A 171 -33.45 9.77 24.98
N GLN A 172 -33.40 8.47 24.69
CA GLN A 172 -34.56 7.56 24.80
C GLN A 172 -35.01 7.40 26.25
N GLU A 173 -34.08 7.31 27.21
CA GLU A 173 -34.41 7.21 28.65
C GLU A 173 -35.18 8.44 29.16
N HIS A 174 -34.93 9.61 28.57
CA HIS A 174 -35.53 10.90 28.95
C HIS A 174 -36.63 11.38 27.99
N GLU A 175 -37.11 10.52 27.08
CA GLU A 175 -38.09 10.90 26.05
C GLU A 175 -39.41 11.42 26.65
N ASN A 176 -39.82 10.89 27.80
CA ASN A 176 -41.05 11.26 28.50
C ASN A 176 -41.06 12.71 29.04
N GLU A 177 -39.91 13.37 29.10
CA GLU A 177 -39.82 14.76 29.58
C GLU A 177 -40.17 15.79 28.50
N ASN A 178 -40.45 15.36 27.25
CA ASN A 178 -40.84 16.21 26.11
C ASN A 178 -39.95 17.46 25.96
N SER A 179 -38.64 17.30 26.20
CA SER A 179 -37.68 18.39 26.08
C SER A 179 -37.42 18.73 24.61
N PRO A 180 -37.60 19.99 24.18
CA PRO A 180 -37.33 20.38 22.79
C PRO A 180 -35.86 20.18 22.40
N ILE A 181 -34.96 20.14 23.39
CA ILE A 181 -33.53 19.85 23.17
C ILE A 181 -33.33 18.38 22.78
N ILE A 182 -34.02 17.45 23.46
CA ILE A 182 -33.93 16.01 23.15
C ILE A 182 -34.45 15.75 21.73
N THR A 183 -35.59 16.34 21.37
CA THR A 183 -36.14 16.26 20.01
C THR A 183 -35.14 16.78 18.96
N GLY A 184 -34.45 17.88 19.26
CA GLY A 184 -33.40 18.42 18.38
C GLY A 184 -32.22 17.47 18.20
N ILE A 185 -31.74 16.84 19.28
CA ILE A 185 -30.64 15.86 19.22
C ILE A 185 -31.04 14.62 18.40
N ILE A 186 -32.23 14.07 18.66
CA ILE A 186 -32.78 12.92 17.92
C ILE A 186 -32.93 13.24 16.42
N SER A 187 -33.39 14.45 16.09
CA SER A 187 -33.48 14.88 14.69
C SER A 187 -32.13 14.93 13.99
N VAL A 188 -31.04 15.26 14.70
CA VAL A 188 -29.68 15.24 14.14
C VAL A 188 -29.18 13.81 13.98
N LEU A 189 -29.45 12.92 14.95
CA LEU A 189 -29.02 11.52 14.90
C LEU A 189 -29.66 10.73 13.76
N TYR A 190 -30.93 11.02 13.43
CA TYR A 190 -31.66 10.38 12.32
C TYR A 190 -31.68 11.20 11.02
N ALA A 191 -30.95 12.32 10.95
CA ALA A 191 -30.83 13.07 9.72
C ALA A 191 -30.09 12.22 8.67
N THR A 192 -30.66 12.10 7.48
CA THR A 192 -30.00 11.45 6.34
C THR A 192 -29.48 12.53 5.37
N GLU A 193 -28.25 12.36 4.87
CA GLU A 193 -27.79 13.10 3.68
C GLU A 193 -28.28 12.38 2.41
N GLU A 194 -28.63 13.13 1.36
CA GLU A 194 -28.99 12.58 0.04
C GLU A 194 -27.84 11.68 -0.47
N GLY A 195 -28.06 10.37 -0.47
CA GLY A 195 -27.09 9.35 -0.89
C GLY A 195 -26.50 8.49 0.23
N PHE A 196 -26.88 8.71 1.49
CA PHE A 196 -26.53 7.88 2.65
C PHE A 196 -27.78 7.23 3.25
N ALA A 197 -28.62 6.62 2.40
CA ALA A 197 -29.68 5.74 2.87
C ALA A 197 -29.07 4.36 3.18
N PRO A 198 -29.45 3.70 4.28
CA PRO A 198 -29.19 2.27 4.44
C PRO A 198 -29.67 1.53 3.18
N PRO A 199 -28.96 0.51 2.69
CA PRO A 199 -29.56 -0.41 1.73
C PRO A 199 -30.89 -0.86 2.33
N GLU A 200 -31.97 -0.72 1.59
CA GLU A 200 -33.25 -1.30 1.97
C GLU A 200 -32.97 -2.77 2.27
N ASP A 201 -33.37 -3.25 3.45
CA ASP A 201 -33.26 -4.66 3.82
C ASP A 201 -33.90 -5.45 2.67
N ASP A 202 -33.09 -6.07 1.81
CA ASP A 202 -33.57 -7.07 0.86
C ASP A 202 -34.17 -8.17 1.72
N GLU A 203 -35.50 -8.12 1.90
CA GLU A 203 -36.30 -9.24 2.34
C GLU A 203 -35.86 -10.43 1.49
N LEU A 204 -35.10 -11.33 2.10
CA LEU A 204 -34.83 -12.64 1.55
C LEU A 204 -36.18 -13.33 1.39
N GLU A 205 -36.82 -13.17 0.22
CA GLU A 205 -37.82 -14.10 -0.26
C GLU A 205 -37.11 -15.46 -0.38
N GLU A 206 -37.20 -16.25 0.68
CA GLU A 206 -36.99 -17.69 0.62
C GLU A 206 -38.01 -18.27 -0.38
N GLN A 207 -37.65 -18.28 -1.66
CA GLN A 207 -38.34 -19.09 -2.65
C GLN A 207 -38.11 -20.56 -2.30
N GLN A 208 -39.12 -21.16 -1.66
CA GLN A 208 -39.27 -22.61 -1.55
C GLN A 208 -39.15 -23.23 -2.95
N PRO A 209 -38.27 -24.22 -3.17
CA PRO A 209 -38.24 -24.93 -4.44
C PRO A 209 -39.49 -25.81 -4.54
N GLU A 210 -40.40 -25.47 -5.47
CA GLU A 210 -41.48 -26.37 -5.88
C GLU A 210 -40.85 -27.62 -6.55
N GLU A 211 -41.10 -28.79 -5.95
CA GLU A 211 -40.87 -30.09 -6.58
C GLU A 211 -41.68 -30.17 -7.87
N GLN A 212 -41.01 -30.17 -9.02
CA GLN A 212 -41.61 -30.57 -10.30
C GLN A 212 -41.71 -32.08 -10.32
N ASP A 213 -42.91 -32.59 -10.06
CA ASP A 213 -43.33 -33.94 -10.40
C ASP A 213 -43.23 -34.14 -11.93
N GLU A 214 -42.33 -35.03 -12.33
CA GLU A 214 -42.16 -35.52 -13.69
C GLU A 214 -43.22 -36.61 -13.98
N TYR A 215 -44.01 -36.43 -15.04
CA TYR A 215 -44.89 -37.47 -15.62
C TYR A 215 -44.55 -37.71 -17.08
#